data_AF-A0A9X9F1Z3-F1
#
_entry.id   AF-A0A9X9F1Z3-F1
#
_cell.length_a   1.000
_cell.length_b   1.000
_cell.length_c   1.000
_cell.angle_alpha   90.00
_cell.angle_beta   90.00
_cell.angle_gamma   90.00
#
_symmetry.space_group_name_H-M   'P 1'
#
loop_
_entity.id
_entity.type
_entity.pdbx_description
1 polymer ?
#
loop_
_entity_poly.entity_id
_entity_poly.type
_entity_poly.pdbx_seq_one_letter_code
_entity_poly.pdbx_strand_id
1 'polypeptide(L)'
;MKNKVLYILIKNYVIFALAIGFTVIILFIFLMYQTEKQLGKLNNLKASEVVRENFETINSESIETFGGWIEILNENLQVIYTKGEKK
;
A
#
# COMPACT_ATOMS: atom_id res chain seq x y z
N MET A 1 41.21 -33.75 -9.79
CA MET A 1 40.93 -32.91 -8.60
C MET A 1 40.16 -31.62 -8.94
N LYS A 2 40.56 -30.86 -9.97
CA LYS A 2 39.86 -29.63 -10.43
C LYS A 2 38.35 -29.80 -10.65
N ASN A 3 37.90 -30.89 -11.26
CA ASN A 3 36.47 -31.11 -11.54
C ASN A 3 35.61 -31.32 -10.28
N LYS A 4 36.17 -31.90 -9.20
CA LYS A 4 35.48 -32.03 -7.91
C LYS A 4 35.30 -30.69 -7.23
N VAL A 5 36.34 -29.84 -7.29
CA VAL A 5 36.29 -28.48 -6.74
C VAL A 5 35.24 -27.65 -7.47
N LEU A 6 35.28 -27.63 -8.81
CA LEU A 6 34.28 -26.93 -9.63
C LEU A 6 32.84 -27.42 -9.36
N TYR A 7 32.64 -28.73 -9.24
CA TYR A 7 31.33 -29.29 -8.91
C TYR A 7 30.79 -28.80 -7.56
N ILE A 8 31.64 -28.76 -6.53
CA ILE A 8 31.25 -28.27 -5.20
C ILE A 8 30.92 -26.78 -5.24
N LEU A 9 31.71 -25.97 -5.96
CA LEU A 9 31.43 -24.54 -6.13
C LEU A 9 30.08 -24.32 -6.83
N ILE A 10 29.83 -25.03 -7.93
CA ILE A 10 28.56 -24.93 -8.67
C ILE A 10 27.39 -25.34 -7.78
N LYS A 11 27.50 -26.45 -7.05
CA LYS A 11 26.44 -26.92 -6.15
C LYS A 11 26.09 -25.89 -5.08
N ASN A 12 27.11 -25.30 -4.45
CA ASN A 12 26.90 -24.28 -3.42
C ASN A 12 26.25 -23.01 -4.01
N TYR A 13 26.68 -22.61 -5.21
CA TYR A 13 26.10 -21.46 -5.89
C TYR A 13 24.61 -21.69 -6.25
N VAL A 14 24.27 -22.89 -6.73
CA VAL A 14 22.87 -23.26 -7.01
C VAL A 14 22.02 -23.20 -5.75
N ILE A 15 22.51 -23.75 -4.63
CA ILE A 15 21.80 -23.70 -3.34
C ILE A 15 21.62 -22.25 -2.87
N PHE A 16 22.66 -21.43 -2.99
CA PHE A 16 22.61 -20.02 -2.62
C PHE A 16 21.60 -19.23 -3.47
N ALA A 17 21.60 -19.44 -4.79
CA ALA A 17 20.64 -18.81 -5.69
C ALA A 17 19.19 -19.24 -5.37
N LEU A 18 18.98 -20.52 -5.05
CA LEU A 18 17.67 -21.02 -4.60
C LEU A 18 17.23 -20.39 -3.28
N ALA A 19 18.15 -20.23 -2.32
CA ALA A 19 17.86 -19.58 -1.05
C ALA A 19 17.45 -18.12 -1.25
N ILE A 20 18.17 -17.35 -2.08
CA ILE A 20 17.79 -15.97 -2.43
C ILE A 20 16.42 -15.95 -3.09
N GLY A 21 16.18 -16.82 -4.08
CA GLY A 21 14.90 -16.89 -4.77
C GLY A 21 13.75 -17.14 -3.79
N PHE A 22 13.93 -18.06 -2.85
CA PHE A 22 12.95 -18.35 -1.82
C PHE A 22 12.70 -17.15 -0.89
N THR A 23 13.76 -16.45 -0.48
CA THR A 23 13.64 -15.21 0.30
C THR A 23 12.84 -14.15 -0.43
N VAL A 24 13.10 -13.95 -1.73
CA VAL A 24 12.36 -12.98 -2.55
C VAL A 24 10.87 -13.35 -2.63
N ILE A 25 10.55 -14.63 -2.83
CA ILE A 25 9.15 -15.10 -2.87
C ILE A 25 8.45 -14.81 -1.53
N ILE A 26 9.08 -15.12 -0.40
CA ILE A 26 8.53 -14.84 0.93
C ILE A 26 8.30 -13.34 1.11
N LEU A 27 9.27 -12.51 0.74
CA LEU A 27 9.14 -11.05 0.84
C LEU A 27 8.00 -10.54 -0.04
N PHE A 28 7.85 -11.05 -1.26
CA PHE A 28 6.75 -10.67 -2.14
C PHE A 28 5.39 -11.03 -1.54
N ILE A 29 5.23 -12.23 -0.98
CA ILE A 29 3.99 -12.64 -0.32
C ILE A 29 3.69 -11.74 0.89
N PHE A 30 4.71 -11.46 1.70
CA PHE A 30 4.57 -10.59 2.87
C PHE A 30 4.16 -9.17 2.48
N LEU A 31 4.81 -8.59 1.48
CA LEU A 31 4.50 -7.25 0.98
C LEU A 31 3.11 -7.19 0.35
N MET A 32 2.72 -8.21 -0.42
CA MET A 32 1.39 -8.29 -1.00
C MET A 32 0.32 -8.34 0.09
N TYR A 33 0.51 -9.17 1.12
CA TYR A 33 -0.40 -9.25 2.27
C TYR A 33 -0.49 -7.92 3.03
N GLN A 34 0.65 -7.27 3.28
CA GLN A 34 0.67 -5.96 3.97
C GLN A 34 -0.02 -4.87 3.13
N THR A 35 0.22 -4.88 1.82
CA THR A 35 -0.37 -3.95 0.86
C THR A 35 -1.88 -4.15 0.79
N GLU A 36 -2.38 -5.38 0.70
CA GLU A 36 -3.81 -5.67 0.66
C GLU A 36 -4.49 -5.28 1.98
N LYS A 37 -3.84 -5.54 3.12
CA LYS A 37 -4.34 -5.11 4.43
C LYS A 37 -4.49 -3.58 4.55
N GLN A 38 -3.59 -2.81 3.94
CA GLN A 38 -3.62 -1.35 3.97
C GLN A 38 -4.49 -0.75 2.87
N LEU A 39 -4.34 -1.19 1.62
CA LEU A 39 -4.99 -0.61 0.44
C LEU A 39 -6.30 -1.30 0.05
N GLY A 40 -6.55 -2.54 0.46
CA GLY A 40 -7.79 -3.26 0.16
C GLY A 40 -9.04 -2.53 0.68
N LYS A 41 -8.86 -1.70 1.71
CA LYS A 41 -9.90 -0.79 2.21
C LYS A 41 -10.00 0.55 1.45
N LEU A 42 -8.96 0.98 0.72
CA LEU A 42 -8.95 2.22 -0.09
C LEU A 42 -9.62 2.05 -1.46
N ASN A 43 -9.72 0.83 -1.98
CA ASN A 43 -10.40 0.56 -3.26
C ASN A 43 -11.90 0.93 -3.27
N ASN A 44 -12.47 1.23 -2.10
CA ASN A 44 -13.85 1.69 -1.92
C ASN A 44 -13.98 3.21 -1.80
N LEU A 45 -12.93 3.98 -2.13
CA LEU A 45 -13.00 5.45 -2.16
C LEU A 45 -12.97 5.91 -3.62
N LYS A 46 -14.12 5.90 -4.29
CA LYS A 46 -14.25 6.57 -5.60
C LYS A 46 -14.53 8.05 -5.40
N ALA A 47 -14.03 8.89 -6.31
CA ALA A 47 -14.33 10.32 -6.31
C ALA A 47 -15.85 10.58 -6.32
N SER A 48 -16.63 9.75 -7.00
CA SER A 48 -18.10 9.81 -7.02
C SER A 48 -18.78 9.51 -5.67
N GLU A 49 -18.08 8.83 -4.74
CA GLU A 49 -18.61 8.53 -3.40
C GLU A 49 -18.30 9.64 -2.40
N VAL A 50 -17.26 10.44 -2.69
CA VAL A 50 -16.78 11.55 -1.86
C VAL A 50 -17.34 12.90 -2.33
N VAL A 51 -17.50 13.11 -3.65
CA VAL A 51 -18.03 14.37 -4.20
C VAL A 51 -19.55 14.33 -4.19
N ARG A 52 -20.17 15.21 -3.39
CA ARG A 52 -21.62 15.41 -3.31
C ARG A 52 -21.95 16.89 -3.39
N GLU A 53 -23.11 17.22 -3.96
CA GLU A 53 -23.62 18.61 -3.95
C GLU A 53 -23.79 19.14 -2.52
N ASN A 54 -24.24 18.29 -1.60
CA ASN A 54 -24.26 18.59 -0.16
C ASN A 54 -23.08 17.91 0.54
N PHE A 55 -22.02 18.69 0.77
CA PHE A 55 -20.77 18.22 1.38
C PHE A 55 -20.92 17.76 2.84
N GLU A 56 -21.96 18.20 3.57
CA GLU A 56 -22.18 17.78 4.96
C GLU A 56 -22.52 16.27 5.05
N THR A 57 -23.13 15.74 3.99
CA THR A 57 -23.58 14.34 3.89
C THR A 57 -22.48 13.37 3.47
N ILE A 58 -21.26 13.85 3.23
CA ILE A 58 -20.14 12.99 2.83
C ILE A 58 -19.79 12.06 3.99
N ASN A 59 -19.82 10.74 3.73
CA ASN A 59 -19.34 9.75 4.68
C ASN A 59 -17.80 9.81 4.72
N SER A 60 -17.26 10.43 5.76
CA SER A 60 -15.83 10.59 5.99
C SER A 60 -15.21 9.45 6.83
N GLU A 61 -16.01 8.51 7.33
CA GLU A 61 -15.55 7.44 8.23
C GLU A 61 -14.40 6.63 7.62
N SER A 62 -14.53 6.31 6.32
CA SER A 62 -13.49 5.60 5.58
C SER A 62 -12.22 6.44 5.47
N ILE A 63 -12.31 7.76 5.22
CA ILE A 63 -11.17 8.67 5.05
C ILE A 63 -10.45 8.89 6.39
N GLU A 64 -11.22 9.10 7.46
CA GLU A 64 -10.72 9.32 8.82
C GLU A 64 -10.03 8.07 9.39
N THR A 65 -10.53 6.87 9.08
CA THR A 65 -9.91 5.60 9.49
C THR A 65 -8.47 5.43 8.99
N PHE A 66 -8.08 6.13 7.93
CA PHE A 66 -6.70 6.15 7.41
C PHE A 66 -5.89 7.38 7.83
N GLY A 67 -6.42 8.21 8.74
CA GLY A 67 -5.78 9.47 9.13
C GLY A 67 -5.83 10.53 8.04
N GLY A 68 -6.68 10.37 7.03
CA GLY A 68 -7.00 11.42 6.08
C GLY A 68 -8.09 12.34 6.61
N TRP A 69 -8.28 13.49 5.95
CA TRP A 69 -9.35 14.43 6.23
C TRP A 69 -9.89 15.01 4.92
N ILE A 70 -11.07 15.62 4.99
CA ILE A 70 -11.72 16.28 3.85
C ILE A 70 -11.67 17.79 4.08
N GLU A 71 -11.27 18.54 3.06
CA GLU A 71 -11.37 20.00 3.03
C GLU A 71 -12.26 20.43 1.88
N ILE A 72 -13.24 21.29 2.17
CA ILE A 72 -14.06 21.95 1.16
C ILE A 72 -13.54 23.37 1.02
N LEU A 73 -13.28 23.75 -0.23
CA LEU A 73 -12.79 25.09 -0.57
C LEU A 73 -13.89 25.92 -1.20
N ASN A 74 -13.88 27.22 -0.95
CA ASN A 74 -14.68 28.18 -1.71
C ASN A 74 -14.04 28.49 -3.07
N GLU A 75 -14.71 29.34 -3.87
CA GLU A 75 -14.24 29.75 -5.21
C GLU A 75 -12.86 30.44 -5.18
N ASN A 76 -12.48 31.01 -4.05
CA ASN A 76 -11.18 31.66 -3.83
C ASN A 76 -10.12 30.69 -3.29
N LEU A 77 -10.38 29.37 -3.31
CA LEU A 77 -9.51 28.32 -2.78
C LEU A 77 -9.23 28.43 -1.27
N GLN A 78 -10.15 29.01 -0.51
CA GLN A 78 -10.06 29.09 0.94
C GLN A 78 -10.87 27.95 1.57
N VAL A 79 -10.32 27.30 2.60
CA VAL A 79 -11.01 26.23 3.32
C VAL A 79 -12.18 26.81 4.11
N ILE A 80 -13.38 26.33 3.81
CA ILE A 80 -14.62 26.73 4.49
C ILE A 80 -15.19 25.62 5.38
N TYR A 81 -14.73 24.38 5.19
CA TYR A 81 -15.15 23.23 5.97
C TYR A 81 -14.05 22.18 6.02
N THR A 82 -13.87 21.57 7.19
CA THR A 82 -12.94 20.48 7.41
C THR A 82 -13.64 19.36 8.17
N LYS A 83 -13.49 18.13 7.70
CA LYS A 83 -14.05 16.93 8.34
C LYS A 83 -12.95 15.89 8.54
N GLY A 84 -12.78 15.45 9.79
CA GLY A 84 -11.68 14.58 10.23
C GLY A 84 -10.62 15.31 11.05
N GLU A 85 -9.70 14.55 11.63
CA GLU A 85 -8.65 15.07 12.51
C GLU A 85 -7.43 15.50 11.67
N LYS A 86 -7.33 16.81 11.41
CA LYS A 86 -6.17 17.40 10.74
C LYS A 86 -4.98 17.39 11.71
N LYS A 87 -3.94 16.60 11.40
CA LYS A 87 -2.66 16.61 12.12
C LYS A 87 -1.64 17.52 11.44
#